data_AF-G5QCC0-F1
#
_entry.id   AF-G5QCC0-F1
#
_cell.length_a   1.000
_cell.length_b   1.000
_cell.length_c   1.000
_cell.angle_alpha   90.00
_cell.angle_beta   90.00
_cell.angle_gamma   90.00
#
_symmetry.space_group_name_H-M   'P 1'
#
loop_
_entity.id
_entity.type
_entity.pdbx_description
1 polymer ?
#
loop_
_entity_poly.entity_id
_entity_poly.type
_entity_poly.pdbx_seq_one_letter_code
_entity_poly.pdbx_strand_id
1 'polypeptide(L)' 'MTDPHLRLWLKINPQHIQLEEGFSRDVTNIGHWGTGDVELIVRNEHDLDKAKLLIEKAWQEN' A
#
# COMPACT_ATOMS: atom_id res chain seq x y z
N MET A 1 -22.20 7.92 1.86
CA MET A 1 -21.73 7.20 0.66
C MET A 1 -20.48 6.43 1.08
N THR A 2 -20.54 5.11 1.09
CA THR A 2 -19.38 4.25 1.38
C THR A 2 -18.57 4.21 0.10
N ASP A 3 -17.32 4.70 0.10
CA ASP A 3 -16.38 4.51 -1.00
C ASP A 3 -15.85 3.07 -0.88
N PRO A 4 -16.30 2.11 -1.71
CA PRO A 4 -15.88 0.73 -1.57
C PRO A 4 -14.44 0.61 -2.07
N HIS A 5 -13.49 0.57 -1.14
CA HIS A 5 -12.09 0.36 -1.42
C HIS A 5 -11.52 -0.73 -0.52
N LEU A 6 -10.54 -1.47 -1.04
CA LEU A 6 -9.72 -2.37 -0.25
C LEU A 6 -8.51 -1.60 0.27
N ARG A 7 -8.24 -1.67 1.56
CA ARG A 7 -7.08 -1.05 2.20
C ARG A 7 -6.10 -2.12 2.65
N LEU A 8 -4.83 -1.96 2.30
CA LEU A 8 -3.76 -2.90 2.63
C LEU A 8 -2.61 -2.14 3.29
N TRP A 9 -1.98 -2.73 4.30
CA TRP A 9 -0.73 -2.23 4.87
C TRP A 9 0.39 -3.20 4.55
N LEU A 10 1.42 -2.71 3.88
CA LEU A 10 2.58 -3.49 3.48
C LEU A 10 3.83 -2.99 4.21
N LYS A 11 4.63 -3.93 4.68
CA LYS A 11 5.95 -3.65 5.28
C LYS A 11 7.00 -3.60 4.17
N ILE A 12 7.01 -2.48 3.46
CA ILE A 12 7.99 -2.16 2.42
C ILE A 12 8.46 -0.73 2.62
N ASN A 13 9.69 -0.44 2.21
CA ASN A 13 10.20 0.91 2.35
C ASN A 13 9.48 1.85 1.34
N PRO A 14 8.77 2.90 1.80
CA PRO A 14 8.12 3.87 0.91
C PRO A 14 9.11 4.55 -0.06
N GLN A 15 10.41 4.59 0.28
CA GLN A 15 11.46 5.12 -0.60
C GLN A 15 11.79 4.20 -1.79
N HIS A 16 11.46 2.90 -1.70
CA HIS A 16 11.72 1.91 -2.76
C HIS A 16 10.55 1.77 -3.74
N ILE A 17 9.45 2.49 -3.50
CA ILE A 17 8.27 2.47 -4.35
C ILE A 17 7.90 3.89 -4.77
N GLN A 18 7.18 4.00 -5.88
CA GLN A 18 6.61 5.27 -6.30
C GLN A 18 5.25 5.44 -5.63
N LEU A 19 5.15 6.42 -4.73
CA LEU A 19 3.90 6.76 -4.08
C LEU A 19 3.00 7.50 -5.09
N GLU A 20 1.74 7.09 -5.18
CA GLU A 20 0.75 7.60 -6.12
C GLU A 20 -0.47 8.08 -5.33
N GLU A 21 -0.80 9.35 -5.46
CA GLU A 21 -1.90 9.95 -4.71
C GLU A 21 -3.23 9.24 -5.03
N GLY A 22 -3.92 8.77 -4.00
CA GLY A 22 -5.17 8.01 -4.12
C GLY A 22 -5.02 6.49 -4.23
N PHE A 23 -3.80 5.99 -4.49
CA PHE A 23 -3.47 4.56 -4.52
C PHE A 23 -2.51 4.15 -3.39
N SER A 24 -1.44 4.90 -3.15
CA SER A 24 -0.42 4.54 -2.15
C SER A 24 0.00 5.74 -1.30
N ARG A 25 0.27 5.48 -0.02
CA ARG A 25 0.59 6.51 0.97
C ARG A 25 1.64 6.00 1.95
N ASP A 26 2.68 6.81 2.17
CA ASP A 26 3.62 6.63 3.28
C ASP A 26 2.87 6.85 4.60
N VAL A 27 2.85 5.82 5.45
CA VAL A 27 2.25 5.88 6.78
C VAL A 27 3.27 5.69 7.92
N THR A 28 4.56 5.73 7.64
CA THR A 28 5.65 5.49 8.61
C THR A 28 5.61 6.48 9.78
N ASN A 29 5.28 7.75 9.51
CA ASN A 29 5.35 8.82 10.52
C ASN A 29 3.98 9.32 11.02
N ILE A 30 2.86 8.71 10.60
CA ILE A 30 1.51 9.21 10.93
C ILE A 30 0.81 8.42 12.04
N GLY A 31 1.41 7.31 12.51
CA GLY A 31 0.81 6.42 13.50
C GLY A 31 -0.35 5.62 12.90
N HIS A 32 -0.14 4.33 12.63
CA HIS A 32 -1.14 3.45 12.06
C HIS A 32 -1.19 2.12 12.82
N TRP A 33 -2.28 1.37 12.64
CA TRP A 33 -2.42 0.05 13.24
C TRP A 33 -1.66 -0.98 12.38
N GLY A 34 -0.49 -1.42 12.84
CA GLY A 34 0.34 -2.40 12.15
C GLY A 34 1.83 -2.09 12.23
N THR A 35 2.64 -2.83 11.48
CA THR A 35 4.08 -2.61 11.28
C THR A 35 4.39 -2.28 9.81
N GLY A 36 3.38 -1.89 9.04
CA GLY A 36 3.48 -1.68 7.59
C GLY A 36 3.66 -0.21 7.25
N ASP A 37 4.84 0.16 6.75
CA ASP A 37 5.21 1.54 6.42
C ASP A 37 4.42 2.17 5.26
N VAL A 38 3.74 1.36 4.45
CA VAL A 38 2.98 1.81 3.28
C VAL A 38 1.52 1.35 3.37
N GLU A 39 0.59 2.29 3.19
CA GLU A 39 -0.83 2.04 3.00
C GLU A 39 -1.15 2.04 1.49
N LEU A 40 -1.86 1.03 1.02
CA LEU A 40 -2.41 0.94 -0.33
C LEU A 40 -3.94 0.97 -0.29
N ILE A 41 -4.53 1.68 -1.25
CA ILE A 41 -5.97 1.80 -1.48
C ILE A 41 -6.27 1.27 -2.88
N VAL A 42 -6.91 0.12 -2.95
CA VAL A 42 -7.30 -0.56 -4.19
C VAL A 42 -8.77 -0.29 -4.46
N ARG A 43 -9.06 0.40 -5.58
CA ARG A 43 -10.42 0.76 -6.00
C ARG A 43 -10.87 0.03 -7.26
N ASN A 44 -9.92 -0.40 -8.08
CA ASN A 44 -10.18 -1.03 -9.37
C ASN A 44 -9.18 -2.18 -9.64
N GLU A 45 -9.38 -2.90 -10.75
CA GLU A 45 -8.52 -4.03 -11.13
C GLU A 45 -7.07 -3.62 -11.43
N HIS A 46 -6.86 -2.41 -11.96
CA HIS A 46 -5.53 -1.89 -12.24
C HIS A 46 -4.74 -1.62 -10.95
N ASP A 47 -5.41 -1.05 -9.95
CA ASP A 47 -4.84 -0.88 -8.60
C ASP A 47 -4.51 -2.25 -7.97
N LEU A 48 -5.35 -3.27 -8.22
CA LEU A 48 -5.11 -4.62 -7.71
C LEU A 48 -3.87 -5.25 -8.36
N ASP A 49 -3.64 -5.04 -9.65
CA ASP A 49 -2.46 -5.52 -10.36
C ASP A 49 -1.17 -4.87 -9.82
N LYS A 50 -1.19 -3.54 -9.62
CA LYS A 50 -0.11 -2.80 -8.93
C LYS A 50 0.11 -3.34 -7.51
N ALA A 51 -0.97 -3.58 -6.76
CA ALA A 51 -0.89 -4.06 -5.39
C ALA A 51 -0.26 -5.46 -5.31
N LYS A 52 -0.55 -6.37 -6.25
CA LYS A 52 0.10 -7.69 -6.31
C LYS A 52 1.62 -7.58 -6.40
N LEU A 53 2.12 -6.72 -7.30
CA LEU A 53 3.55 -6.50 -7.47
C LEU A 53 4.21 -5.97 -6.17
N LEU A 54 3.51 -5.07 -5.47
CA LEU A 54 3.99 -4.52 -4.19
C LEU A 54 3.93 -5.56 -3.06
N ILE A 55 2.92 -6.42 -3.04
CA ILE A 55 2.80 -7.54 -2.09
C ILE A 55 3.95 -8.53 -2.29
N GLU A 56 4.28 -8.88 -3.54
CA GLU A 56 5.41 -9.76 -3.85
C GLU A 56 6.75 -9.13 -3.40
N LYS A 57 6.93 -7.82 -3.62
CA LYS A 57 8.10 -7.11 -3.08
C LYS A 57 8.17 -7.16 -1.55
N ALA A 58 7.03 -6.93 -0.87
CA ALA A 58 6.95 -7.02 0.58
C ALA A 58 7.32 -8.41 1.12
N TRP A 59 6.97 -9.45 0.37
CA TRP A 59 7.36 -10.81 0.71
C TRP A 59 8.85 -11.08 0.52
N GLN A 60 9.47 -10.51 -0.52
CA GLN A 60 10.90 -10.69 -0.79
C GLN A 60 11.82 -9.90 0.16
N GLU A 61 11.36 -8.75 0.67
CA GLU A 61 12.13 -7.90 1.60
C GLU A 61 12.09 -8.37 3.07
N ASN A 62 11.36 -9.45 3.39
CA ASN A 62 11.11 -9.92 4.76
C ASN A 62 11.54 -11.37 4.98
#